data_AF-X1MJX8-F1
#
_entry.id   AF-X1MJX8-F1
#
_cell.length_a   1.000
_cell.length_b   1.000
_cell.length_c   1.000
_cell.angle_alpha   90.00
_cell.angle_beta   90.00
_cell.angle_gamma   90.00
#
_symmetry.space_group_name_H-M   'P 1'
#
loop_
_entity.id
_entity.type
_entity.pdbx_description
1 polymer ?
#
loop_
_entity_poly.entity_id
_entity_poly.type
_entity_poly.pdbx_seq_one_letter_code
_entity_poly.pdbx_strand_id
1 'polypeptide(L)'
;MYLIDFKDSSGRNGSEAEYEYDYMFFENSLMPEYYFYSAAKYSDGSYIKNINGKLPVCEEESFTAPNSLELKYGNGDGNWEASISFERIRGNDFHKGSNNLSFWIFPESTNVHLYPKIALSINKAIFAPYFISEFFIHVLN
;
A
#
# COMPACT_ATOMS: atom_id res chain seq x y z
N MET A 1 14.56 -0.21 6.53
CA MET A 1 15.05 1.09 7.02
C MET A 1 13.95 1.72 7.85
N TYR A 2 14.21 1.96 9.14
CA TYR A 2 13.25 2.60 10.04
C TYR A 2 13.07 4.07 9.65
N LEU A 3 11.83 4.53 9.53
CA LEU A 3 11.51 5.94 9.66
C LEU A 3 10.47 6.06 10.78
N ILE A 4 10.99 6.05 12.00
CA ILE A 4 10.29 6.62 13.14
C ILE A 4 10.58 8.13 13.06
N ASP A 5 9.65 8.92 12.53
CA ASP A 5 9.74 10.37 12.64
C ASP A 5 9.16 10.80 14.00
N PHE A 6 10.00 10.80 15.03
CA PHE A 6 9.70 11.56 16.24
C PHE A 6 10.06 13.02 15.98
N LYS A 7 9.10 13.82 15.50
CA LYS A 7 9.12 15.26 15.75
C LYS A 7 8.47 15.53 17.09
N ASP A 8 9.24 15.44 18.17
CA ASP A 8 9.00 16.32 19.31
C ASP A 8 9.69 17.66 19.02
N SER A 9 8.91 18.63 18.54
CA SER A 9 9.31 20.03 18.59
C SER A 9 8.44 20.75 19.60
N SER A 10 8.61 20.42 20.88
CA SER A 10 8.09 21.20 22.01
C SER A 10 8.86 22.51 22.17
N GLY A 11 8.69 23.40 21.20
CA GLY A 11 8.71 24.84 21.41
C GLY A 11 7.28 25.29 21.75
N ARG A 12 6.85 25.10 22.99
CA ARG A 12 5.50 25.50 23.44
C ARG A 12 5.36 27.02 23.43
N ASN A 13 4.37 27.51 22.69
CA ASN A 13 3.54 28.67 23.06
C ASN A 13 2.15 28.52 22.40
N GLY A 14 1.17 28.07 23.19
CA GLY A 14 -0.27 28.40 23.06
C GLY A 14 -1.02 28.09 21.76
N SER A 15 -1.45 26.85 21.58
CA SER A 15 -2.74 26.38 21.02
C SER A 15 -2.67 24.85 20.97
N GLU A 16 -3.78 24.13 21.18
CA GLU A 16 -3.80 22.67 21.00
C GLU A 16 -3.43 22.37 19.55
N ALA A 17 -2.18 21.97 19.31
CA ALA A 17 -1.72 21.58 17.99
C ALA A 17 -2.43 20.28 17.61
N GLU A 18 -3.28 20.35 16.59
CA GLU A 18 -3.91 19.17 16.01
C GLU A 18 -2.83 18.21 15.54
N TYR A 19 -2.98 16.92 15.87
CA TYR A 19 -2.01 15.89 15.51
C TYR A 19 -2.06 15.65 14.00
N GLU A 20 -0.91 15.79 13.32
CA GLU A 20 -0.80 15.45 11.90
C GLU A 20 -0.58 13.94 11.73
N TYR A 21 -1.47 13.29 10.99
CA TYR A 21 -1.40 11.86 10.69
C TYR A 21 -0.56 11.58 9.45
N ASP A 22 -0.01 10.37 9.37
CA ASP A 22 0.62 9.89 8.13
C ASP A 22 -0.46 9.49 7.10
N TYR A 23 -0.17 9.72 5.82
CA TYR A 23 -1.08 9.36 4.74
C TYR A 23 -0.95 7.87 4.39
N MET A 24 -1.76 7.04 5.04
CA MET A 24 -1.61 5.59 5.03
C MET A 24 -2.69 4.88 4.21
N PHE A 25 -2.27 4.08 3.22
CA PHE A 25 -3.19 3.29 2.39
C PHE A 25 -3.56 1.95 3.04
N PHE A 26 -2.59 1.34 3.74
CA PHE A 26 -2.74 0.08 4.43
C PHE A 26 -1.68 -0.02 5.53
N GLU A 27 -2.09 -0.47 6.70
CA GLU A 27 -1.20 -0.95 7.78
C GLU A 27 -1.66 -2.32 8.23
N ASN A 28 -2.94 -2.45 8.57
CA ASN A 28 -3.58 -3.71 8.89
C ASN A 28 -5.06 -3.69 8.46
N SER A 29 -5.60 -4.86 8.11
CA SER A 29 -7.03 -5.08 7.99
C SER A 29 -7.62 -5.44 9.35
N LEU A 30 -8.75 -4.82 9.71
CA LEU A 30 -9.55 -5.20 10.87
C LEU A 30 -10.42 -6.44 10.62
N MET A 31 -10.67 -6.75 9.34
CA MET A 31 -11.49 -7.87 8.90
C MET A 31 -10.61 -8.97 8.31
N PRO A 32 -10.92 -10.26 8.56
CA PRO A 32 -10.22 -11.37 7.95
C PRO A 32 -10.58 -11.49 6.45
N GLU A 33 -9.94 -12.45 5.79
CA GLU A 33 -10.13 -12.84 4.39
C GLU A 33 -9.67 -11.83 3.35
N TYR A 34 -10.26 -10.63 3.31
CA TYR A 34 -9.97 -9.64 2.27
C TYR A 34 -10.08 -8.20 2.76
N TYR A 35 -9.32 -7.31 2.14
CA TYR A 35 -9.28 -5.92 2.53
C TYR A 35 -10.35 -5.09 1.80
N PHE A 36 -11.28 -4.53 2.56
CA PHE A 36 -12.45 -3.84 2.00
C PHE A 36 -12.08 -2.67 1.07
N TYR A 37 -11.05 -1.90 1.41
CA TYR A 37 -10.60 -0.73 0.63
C TYR A 37 -9.67 -1.09 -0.54
N SER A 38 -9.54 -2.37 -0.86
CA SER A 38 -8.85 -2.80 -2.08
C SER A 38 -9.81 -2.99 -3.26
N ALA A 39 -9.25 -3.15 -4.45
CA ALA A 39 -9.94 -3.74 -5.59
C ALA A 39 -8.94 -4.56 -6.40
N ALA A 40 -9.39 -5.63 -7.03
CA ALA A 40 -8.60 -6.49 -7.91
C ALA A 40 -9.46 -7.04 -9.04
N LYS A 41 -8.93 -7.04 -10.27
CA LYS A 41 -9.59 -7.59 -11.46
C LYS A 41 -8.55 -8.11 -12.45
N TYR A 42 -8.95 -9.00 -13.35
CA TYR A 42 -8.10 -9.52 -14.42
C TYR A 42 -8.90 -9.90 -15.67
N SER A 43 -8.21 -10.08 -16.79
CA SER A 43 -8.76 -10.56 -18.06
C SER A 43 -7.79 -11.51 -18.79
N ASP A 44 -8.33 -12.29 -19.73
CA ASP A 44 -7.61 -13.01 -20.80
C ASP A 44 -6.31 -13.72 -20.38
N GLY A 45 -6.42 -14.76 -19.54
CA GLY A 45 -5.27 -15.59 -19.16
C GLY A 45 -4.29 -14.94 -18.18
N SER A 46 -4.36 -13.63 -17.96
CA SER A 46 -3.78 -12.99 -16.78
C SER A 46 -4.62 -13.32 -15.54
N TYR A 47 -4.01 -13.27 -14.37
CA TYR A 47 -4.73 -13.48 -13.12
C TYR A 47 -4.15 -12.65 -11.98
N ILE A 48 -5.02 -12.33 -11.01
CA ILE A 48 -4.64 -11.87 -9.69
C ILE A 48 -5.56 -12.53 -8.67
N LYS A 49 -4.98 -13.12 -7.62
CA LYS A 49 -5.74 -13.73 -6.53
C LYS A 49 -6.58 -12.66 -5.87
N ASN A 50 -7.89 -12.92 -5.79
CA ASN A 50 -8.84 -12.02 -5.16
C ASN A 50 -10.01 -12.80 -4.57
N ILE A 51 -10.66 -12.22 -3.56
CA ILE A 51 -11.92 -12.70 -2.99
C ILE A 51 -12.94 -11.60 -3.23
N ASN A 52 -13.99 -11.88 -4.00
CA ASN A 52 -15.03 -10.91 -4.36
C ASN A 52 -14.48 -9.59 -4.97
N GLY A 53 -13.41 -9.69 -5.79
CA GLY A 53 -12.76 -8.52 -6.40
C GLY A 53 -11.94 -7.69 -5.41
N LYS A 54 -11.52 -8.27 -4.27
CA LYS A 54 -10.69 -7.63 -3.23
C LYS A 54 -9.39 -8.43 -3.02
N LEU A 55 -8.33 -7.73 -2.63
CA LEU A 55 -7.06 -8.35 -2.26
C LEU A 55 -7.23 -9.15 -0.96
N PRO A 56 -6.73 -10.40 -0.92
CA PRO A 56 -6.73 -11.20 0.30
C PRO A 56 -5.86 -10.59 1.40
N VAL A 57 -6.23 -10.87 2.65
CA VAL A 57 -5.44 -10.57 3.84
C VAL A 57 -4.61 -11.80 4.20
N CYS A 58 -3.31 -11.59 4.43
CA CYS A 58 -2.35 -12.61 4.86
C CYS A 58 -2.04 -12.40 6.35
N GLU A 59 -2.23 -13.42 7.18
CA GLU A 59 -1.97 -13.35 8.63
C GLU A 59 -0.65 -14.04 9.02
N GLU A 60 -0.02 -14.74 8.06
CA GLU A 60 1.20 -15.51 8.27
C GLU A 60 2.47 -14.65 8.17
N GLU A 61 2.45 -13.62 7.33
CA GLU A 61 3.58 -12.73 7.11
C GLU A 61 3.13 -11.26 7.15
N SER A 62 3.76 -10.46 8.00
CA SER A 62 3.47 -9.04 8.14
C SER A 62 4.70 -8.28 8.65
N PHE A 63 4.85 -7.03 8.20
CA PHE A 63 5.85 -6.13 8.77
C PHE A 63 5.33 -5.52 10.07
N THR A 64 4.11 -4.97 10.01
CA THR A 64 3.35 -4.54 11.18
C THR A 64 2.29 -5.60 11.44
N ALA A 65 2.41 -6.35 12.53
CA ALA A 65 1.40 -7.33 12.92
C ALA A 65 0.02 -6.66 13.11
N PRO A 66 -1.11 -7.38 12.91
CA PRO A 66 -1.18 -8.82 12.66
C PRO A 66 -1.17 -9.28 11.19
N ASN A 67 -1.31 -8.41 10.19
CA ASN A 67 -1.53 -8.88 8.82
C ASN A 67 -0.92 -8.01 7.72
N SER A 68 -0.90 -8.57 6.50
CA SER A 68 -0.49 -7.90 5.27
C SER A 68 -1.50 -8.17 4.15
N LEU A 69 -1.27 -7.60 2.96
CA LEU A 69 -2.05 -7.88 1.76
C LEU A 69 -1.30 -8.86 0.87
N GLU A 70 -1.99 -9.90 0.41
CA GLU A 70 -1.43 -10.88 -0.52
C GLU A 70 -1.58 -10.38 -1.96
N LEU A 71 -0.44 -10.21 -2.65
CA LEU A 71 -0.40 -9.85 -4.06
C LEU A 71 0.16 -11.00 -4.89
N LYS A 72 -0.69 -11.98 -5.18
CA LYS A 72 -0.36 -13.13 -6.02
C LYS A 72 -0.97 -13.00 -7.41
N TYR A 73 -0.13 -12.94 -8.45
CA TYR A 73 -0.57 -12.69 -9.82
C TYR A 73 0.24 -13.48 -10.84
N GLY A 74 -0.26 -13.49 -12.07
CA GLY A 74 0.45 -14.01 -13.23
C GLY A 74 0.05 -13.27 -14.49
N ASN A 75 1.02 -13.12 -15.39
CA ASN A 75 0.85 -12.43 -16.65
C ASN A 75 0.50 -13.44 -17.75
N GLY A 76 -0.59 -13.18 -18.47
CA GLY A 76 -1.01 -13.85 -19.69
C GLY A 76 -1.19 -12.83 -20.82
N ASP A 77 -2.13 -13.08 -21.73
CA ASP A 77 -2.38 -12.22 -22.88
C ASP A 77 -3.15 -10.94 -22.51
N GLY A 78 -3.93 -10.99 -21.44
CA GLY A 78 -4.70 -9.88 -20.89
C GLY A 78 -3.98 -9.13 -19.79
N ASN A 79 -4.75 -8.40 -18.99
CA ASN A 79 -4.21 -7.57 -17.91
C ASN A 79 -4.78 -7.99 -16.56
N TRP A 80 -4.07 -7.62 -15.51
CA TRP A 80 -4.61 -7.60 -14.15
C TRP A 80 -4.33 -6.23 -13.55
N GLU A 81 -5.22 -5.79 -12.67
CA GLU A 81 -5.09 -4.53 -11.95
C GLU A 81 -5.48 -4.75 -10.49
N ALA A 82 -4.73 -4.13 -9.59
CA ALA A 82 -5.11 -3.99 -8.19
C ALA A 82 -4.92 -2.54 -7.72
N SER A 83 -5.75 -2.14 -6.77
CA SER A 83 -5.68 -0.81 -6.15
C SER A 83 -5.97 -0.91 -4.67
N ILE A 84 -5.30 -0.07 -3.89
CA ILE A 84 -5.57 0.14 -2.46
C ILE A 84 -6.03 1.59 -2.33
N SER A 85 -7.24 1.78 -1.80
CA SER A 85 -7.84 3.10 -1.62
C SER A 85 -7.52 3.63 -0.24
N PHE A 86 -7.27 4.94 -0.16
CA PHE A 86 -7.15 5.63 1.12
C PHE A 86 -8.50 5.60 1.87
N GLU A 87 -8.48 5.07 3.09
CA GLU A 87 -9.63 5.12 3.99
C GLU A 87 -9.74 6.51 4.62
N ARG A 88 -10.86 7.20 4.38
CA ARG A 88 -11.14 8.47 5.05
C ARG A 88 -11.69 8.23 6.45
N ILE A 89 -10.84 8.41 7.45
CA ILE A 89 -11.23 8.36 8.86
C ILE A 89 -11.75 9.74 9.28
N ARG A 90 -12.96 9.81 9.82
CA ARG A 90 -13.54 11.07 10.29
C ARG A 90 -12.70 11.65 11.44
N GLY A 91 -12.35 12.94 11.36
CA GLY A 91 -11.49 13.62 12.34
C GLY A 91 -10.00 13.44 12.07
N ASN A 92 -9.62 12.66 11.05
CA ASN A 92 -8.27 12.67 10.49
C ASN A 92 -8.23 13.66 9.31
N ASP A 93 -8.24 14.95 9.63
CA ASP A 93 -8.33 16.02 8.63
C ASP A 93 -6.94 16.63 8.31
N PHE A 94 -5.95 16.41 9.17
CA PHE A 94 -4.59 16.97 9.05
C PHE A 94 -3.57 15.86 8.80
N HIS A 95 -2.88 15.95 7.67
CA HIS A 95 -1.88 14.97 7.27
C HIS A 95 -0.53 15.64 7.08
N LYS A 96 0.54 14.95 7.48
CA LYS A 96 1.90 15.39 7.19
C LYS A 96 2.11 15.41 5.68
N GLY A 97 2.75 16.46 5.17
CA GLY A 97 3.20 16.48 3.78
C GLY A 97 4.26 15.40 3.55
N SER A 98 4.04 14.52 2.56
CA SER A 98 5.02 13.49 2.16
C SER A 98 5.35 13.61 0.68
N ASN A 99 6.61 13.40 0.35
CA ASN A 99 7.10 13.29 -1.03
C ASN A 99 7.42 11.85 -1.43
N ASN A 100 7.21 10.89 -0.54
CA ASN A 100 7.56 9.48 -0.74
C ASN A 100 6.33 8.60 -0.62
N LEU A 101 6.23 7.62 -1.52
CA LEU A 101 5.41 6.44 -1.34
C LEU A 101 6.30 5.34 -0.76
N SER A 102 5.93 4.81 0.40
CA SER A 102 6.70 3.78 1.09
C SER A 102 5.81 2.59 1.40
N PHE A 103 6.36 1.40 1.23
CA PHE A 103 5.69 0.13 1.50
C PHE A 103 6.74 -0.96 1.71
N TRP A 104 6.34 -2.02 2.39
CA TRP A 104 7.14 -3.23 2.56
C TRP A 104 6.66 -4.29 1.56
N ILE A 105 7.60 -4.99 0.93
CA ILE A 105 7.31 -6.12 0.04
C ILE A 105 8.06 -7.32 0.57
N PHE A 106 7.35 -8.43 0.65
CA PHE A 106 7.91 -9.77 0.87
C PHE A 106 7.89 -10.50 -0.47
N PRO A 107 9.00 -10.50 -1.23
CA PRO A 107 8.99 -11.05 -2.58
C PRO A 107 9.17 -12.57 -2.57
N GLU A 108 8.35 -13.30 -3.33
CA GLU A 108 8.58 -14.73 -3.59
C GLU A 108 9.76 -14.97 -4.56
N SER A 109 10.17 -13.96 -5.33
CA SER A 109 11.25 -14.07 -6.32
C SER A 109 12.20 -12.88 -6.25
N THR A 110 13.50 -13.12 -6.45
CA THR A 110 14.51 -12.07 -6.56
C THR A 110 14.58 -11.44 -7.95
N ASN A 111 13.83 -11.95 -8.94
CA ASN A 111 13.80 -11.40 -10.28
C ASN A 111 12.90 -10.15 -10.33
N VAL A 112 13.53 -8.97 -10.26
CA VAL A 112 12.86 -7.67 -10.24
C VAL A 112 12.00 -7.38 -11.48
N HIS A 113 12.25 -8.05 -12.61
CA HIS A 113 11.43 -7.88 -13.82
C HIS A 113 10.04 -8.51 -13.69
N LEU A 114 9.84 -9.37 -12.69
CA LEU A 114 8.55 -9.96 -12.39
C LEU A 114 7.69 -9.04 -11.52
N TYR A 115 8.27 -8.01 -10.90
CA TYR A 115 7.55 -7.12 -10.00
C TYR A 115 6.52 -6.29 -10.75
N PRO A 116 5.40 -5.94 -10.09
CA PRO A 116 4.35 -5.21 -10.75
C PRO A 116 4.77 -3.77 -11.00
N LYS A 117 4.03 -3.08 -11.86
CA LYS A 117 4.13 -1.62 -11.96
C LYS A 117 3.24 -0.99 -10.88
N ILE A 118 3.68 0.14 -10.34
CA ILE A 118 2.91 0.93 -9.37
C ILE A 118 2.60 2.29 -9.96
N ALA A 119 1.39 2.76 -9.70
CA ALA A 119 0.95 4.11 -9.98
C ALA A 119 0.15 4.65 -8.80
N LEU A 120 0.17 5.97 -8.63
CA LEU A 120 -0.81 6.67 -7.81
C LEU A 120 -2.01 7.06 -8.68
N SER A 121 -3.18 7.17 -8.07
CA SER A 121 -4.35 7.71 -8.74
C SER A 121 -5.06 8.73 -7.86
N ILE A 122 -5.55 9.81 -8.46
CA ILE A 122 -6.35 10.84 -7.81
C ILE A 122 -7.65 10.96 -8.59
N ASN A 123 -8.80 10.82 -7.93
CA ASN A 123 -10.12 10.92 -8.57
C ASN A 123 -10.25 10.05 -9.84
N LYS A 124 -9.69 8.83 -9.80
CA LYS A 124 -9.62 7.87 -10.93
C LYS A 124 -8.71 8.29 -12.10
N ALA A 125 -8.05 9.44 -12.04
CA ALA A 125 -6.95 9.76 -12.93
C ALA A 125 -5.70 9.03 -12.44
N ILE A 126 -5.18 8.13 -13.27
CA ILE A 126 -3.98 7.34 -12.99
C ILE A 126 -2.76 8.13 -13.48
N PHE A 127 -1.78 8.35 -12.59
CA PHE A 127 -0.48 8.88 -12.96
C PHE A 127 0.36 7.79 -13.63
N ALA A 128 1.39 8.17 -14.39
CA ALA A 128 2.19 7.21 -15.14
C ALA A 128 2.64 6.03 -14.25
N PRO A 129 2.43 4.77 -14.68
CA PRO A 129 2.89 3.62 -13.92
C PRO A 129 4.40 3.45 -14.08
N TYR A 130 5.08 3.19 -12.97
CA TYR A 130 6.53 3.00 -12.90
C TYR A 130 6.85 1.57 -12.44
N PHE A 131 7.98 1.02 -12.87
CA PHE A 131 8.41 -0.28 -12.36
C PHE A 131 8.94 -0.14 -10.94
N ILE A 132 8.57 -1.06 -10.03
CA ILE A 132 9.10 -1.02 -8.65
C ILE A 132 10.63 -1.09 -8.65
N SER A 133 11.23 -1.81 -9.61
CA SER A 133 12.68 -1.89 -9.78
C SER A 133 13.37 -0.55 -10.03
N GLU A 134 12.63 0.50 -10.42
CA GLU A 134 13.15 1.85 -10.64
C GLU A 134 13.19 2.68 -9.34
N PHE A 135 12.63 2.16 -8.24
CA PHE A 135 12.63 2.81 -6.93
C PHE A 135 13.63 2.16 -5.98
N PHE A 136 14.01 2.92 -4.94
CA PHE A 136 14.89 2.40 -3.89
C PHE A 136 14.12 1.41 -3.00
N ILE A 137 14.19 0.13 -3.33
CA ILE A 137 13.54 -0.94 -2.56
C ILE A 137 14.49 -1.38 -1.43
N HIS A 138 14.08 -1.21 -0.18
CA HIS A 138 14.66 -1.97 0.92
C HIS A 138 13.91 -3.30 1.06
N VAL A 139 14.43 -4.35 0.44
CA VAL A 139 13.97 -5.72 0.67
C VAL A 139 14.54 -6.19 2.01
N LEU A 140 13.68 -6.65 2.92
CA LEU A 140 14.13 -7.34 4.13
C LEU A 140 14.46 -8.78 3.71
N ASN A 141 15.73 -9.19 3.89
CA ASN A 141 16.20 -10.57 3.70
C ASN A 141 16.09 -11.35 5.00
#